data_AF-A0A2S8B4Y8-F1
#
_entry.id   AF-A0A2S8B4Y8-F1
#
_cell.length_a   1.000
_cell.length_b   1.000
_cell.length_c   1.000
_cell.angle_alpha   90.00
_cell.angle_beta   90.00
_cell.angle_gamma   90.00
#
_symmetry.space_group_name_H-M   'P 1'
#
loop_
_entity.id
_entity.type
_entity.pdbx_description
1 polymer ?
#
loop_
_entity_poly.entity_id
_entity_poly.type
_entity_poly.pdbx_seq_one_letter_code
_entity_poly.pdbx_strand_id
1 'polypeptide(L)'
;MSRGNPLRVSRRGAIAGLVTLPLTVSRTAWAQGLIDPASLRSSRVGSPADDPAPARPDGMLDPSYARDMAGSVVSAILSLINSYASVAGEIGKLEEREKKLSADFMQAVRDRDSKLEEYRQGLFCSGCGKTRSEILAKGEQFPHPGQTIIRPTPEQIAAKEKELQGVIDRLAEELKKAKARKAELEPDIGAIREQLFAGTLLWSSATAFERRLIRQGENVQITAYTRERARIDEQLALCHKDARSAQGEGAIRRTLGDFTLWVDTLQRTEKRRADERARADRAFADNVTLAKRQINQVDVASKAAAAKITAFGLAGHLQIFSSLMSPNQDPVAGYGGASGYNFRMGKYDKAGFGEILPRVAEFLARARAMQPGILGSDAPSAATELARAGVVTADLQRELALIEAAAEQVRRQQELERQQQQSQQDLSSNGN
;
A
#
# COMPACT_ATOMS: atom_id res chain seq x y z
N MET A 1 -49.59 4.99 -78.68
CA MET A 1 -48.80 5.31 -79.88
C MET A 1 -49.03 6.77 -80.26
N SER A 2 -48.11 7.68 -79.95
CA SER A 2 -47.97 9.04 -80.53
C SER A 2 -46.88 9.74 -79.71
N ARG A 3 -45.71 10.02 -80.32
CA ARG A 3 -45.35 11.31 -80.92
C ARG A 3 -45.22 12.43 -79.88
N GLY A 4 -43.98 12.93 -79.80
CA GLY A 4 -43.62 14.07 -78.99
C GLY A 4 -44.12 15.42 -79.54
N ASN A 5 -43.51 16.44 -78.92
CA ASN A 5 -43.30 17.81 -79.38
C ASN A 5 -44.33 18.87 -78.91
N PRO A 6 -43.95 20.16 -78.92
CA PRO A 6 -43.59 20.91 -77.72
C PRO A 6 -44.37 22.24 -77.63
N LEU A 7 -44.01 23.15 -76.72
CA LEU A 7 -43.77 24.59 -76.97
C LEU A 7 -44.11 25.50 -75.77
N ARG A 8 -43.17 26.44 -75.58
CA ARG A 8 -43.37 27.87 -75.27
C ARG A 8 -44.01 28.27 -73.94
N VAL A 9 -43.20 28.96 -73.13
CA VAL A 9 -43.58 30.28 -72.60
C VAL A 9 -42.45 31.26 -72.94
N SER A 10 -42.85 32.40 -73.49
CA SER A 10 -41.98 33.51 -73.88
C SER A 10 -42.55 34.81 -73.35
N ARG A 11 -41.63 35.72 -73.00
CA ARG A 11 -41.74 37.19 -72.95
C ARG A 11 -42.48 37.85 -71.78
N ARG A 12 -41.70 38.62 -71.02
CA ARG A 12 -41.74 40.09 -70.83
C ARG A 12 -40.43 40.45 -70.08
N GLY A 13 -39.67 41.50 -70.34
CA GLY A 13 -39.67 42.68 -71.22
C GLY A 13 -38.34 43.40 -70.91
N ALA A 14 -37.67 44.02 -71.90
CA ALA A 14 -37.57 45.49 -72.03
C ALA A 14 -36.70 46.10 -70.88
N ILE A 15 -35.51 46.69 -71.08
CA ILE A 15 -35.12 47.76 -72.01
C ILE A 15 -33.58 47.95 -71.93
N ALA A 16 -33.02 48.47 -73.03
CA ALA A 16 -31.69 49.07 -73.21
C ALA A 16 -31.14 49.83 -71.99
N GLY A 17 -29.84 49.96 -71.72
CA GLY A 17 -28.69 50.06 -72.62
C GLY A 17 -27.91 51.32 -72.22
N LEU A 18 -26.66 51.11 -71.79
CA LEU A 18 -25.49 52.02 -71.83
C LEU A 18 -25.59 53.42 -71.18
N VAL A 19 -24.68 53.72 -70.24
CA VAL A 19 -23.40 54.44 -70.50
C VAL A 19 -22.61 54.58 -69.18
N THR A 20 -21.34 54.18 -69.30
CA THR A 20 -20.10 54.34 -68.51
C THR A 20 -19.99 55.35 -67.35
N LEU A 21 -19.26 54.95 -66.29
CA LEU A 21 -17.97 55.53 -65.83
C LEU A 21 -17.27 54.57 -64.81
N PRO A 22 -15.94 54.67 -64.61
CA PRO A 22 -15.08 53.63 -64.01
C PRO A 22 -14.85 53.87 -62.51
N LEU A 23 -14.42 52.84 -61.79
CA LEU A 23 -13.46 52.98 -60.68
C LEU A 23 -12.91 51.60 -60.29
N THR A 24 -11.60 51.49 -60.40
CA THR A 24 -10.73 50.45 -59.88
C THR A 24 -10.97 50.22 -58.39
N VAL A 25 -11.32 48.99 -58.01
CA VAL A 25 -11.12 48.48 -56.65
C VAL A 25 -10.35 47.17 -56.76
N SER A 26 -9.10 47.22 -56.31
CA SER A 26 -8.21 46.09 -56.13
C SER A 26 -8.89 45.03 -55.27
N ARG A 27 -9.25 43.88 -55.87
CA ARG A 27 -9.65 42.70 -55.10
C ARG A 27 -8.42 42.09 -54.46
N THR A 28 -8.40 42.15 -53.13
CA THR A 28 -7.48 41.49 -52.21
C THR A 28 -7.32 40.00 -52.52
N ALA A 29 -6.10 39.59 -52.84
CA ALA A 29 -5.66 38.21 -53.07
C ALA A 29 -5.68 37.30 -51.81
N TRP A 30 -6.39 37.70 -50.75
CA TRP A 30 -6.33 37.05 -49.43
C TRP A 30 -7.38 35.93 -49.27
N ALA A 31 -8.31 35.80 -50.22
CA ALA A 31 -9.40 34.83 -50.15
C ALA A 31 -9.05 33.48 -50.81
N GLN A 32 -8.05 33.40 -51.70
CA GLN A 32 -7.64 32.11 -52.30
C GLN A 32 -6.76 31.25 -51.37
N GLY A 33 -6.11 31.81 -50.35
CA GLY A 33 -5.30 31.05 -49.40
C GLY A 33 -6.11 30.29 -48.33
N LEU A 34 -7.40 30.61 -48.17
CA LEU A 34 -8.30 30.02 -47.17
C LEU A 34 -9.00 28.74 -47.65
N ILE A 35 -8.87 28.41 -48.94
CA ILE A 35 -9.44 27.20 -49.56
C ILE A 35 -8.32 26.40 -50.24
N ASP A 36 -7.13 26.39 -49.62
CA ASP A 36 -6.10 25.42 -49.99
C ASP A 36 -6.38 24.12 -49.21
N PRO A 37 -6.70 22.99 -49.87
CA PRO A 37 -6.85 21.70 -49.20
C PRO A 37 -5.59 21.27 -48.44
N ALA A 38 -4.41 21.87 -48.71
CA ALA A 38 -3.19 21.66 -47.94
C ALA A 38 -3.18 22.38 -46.58
N SER A 39 -3.91 23.49 -46.41
CA SER A 39 -4.03 24.20 -45.11
C SER A 39 -5.12 23.60 -44.22
N LEU A 40 -6.13 22.94 -44.81
CA LEU A 40 -7.16 22.22 -44.05
C LEU A 40 -6.65 20.91 -43.43
N ARG A 41 -5.52 20.36 -43.89
CA ARG A 41 -4.89 19.19 -43.26
C ARG A 41 -4.04 19.52 -42.03
N SER A 42 -3.42 20.71 -41.97
CA SER A 42 -2.64 21.12 -40.80
C SER A 42 -3.50 21.38 -39.56
N SER A 43 -4.81 21.62 -39.74
CA SER A 43 -5.73 21.84 -38.62
C SER A 43 -6.23 20.56 -37.94
N ARG A 44 -5.82 19.36 -38.40
CA ARG A 44 -6.17 18.07 -37.77
C ARG A 44 -5.13 17.53 -36.78
N VAL A 45 -3.95 18.14 -36.70
CA VAL A 45 -2.97 17.79 -35.67
C VAL A 45 -3.25 18.67 -34.47
N GLY A 46 -4.20 18.26 -33.63
CA GLY A 46 -4.33 18.85 -32.31
C GLY A 46 -2.96 18.73 -31.63
N SER A 47 -2.37 19.87 -31.24
CA SER A 47 -1.20 19.85 -30.36
C SER A 47 -1.50 18.89 -29.21
N PRO A 48 -0.59 17.96 -28.87
CA PRO A 48 -0.73 17.20 -27.64
C PRO A 48 -0.56 18.21 -26.51
N ALA A 49 -1.67 18.80 -26.08
CA ALA A 49 -1.80 19.36 -24.75
C ALA A 49 -1.32 18.27 -23.78
N ASP A 50 -0.55 18.65 -22.77
CA ASP A 50 0.00 17.72 -21.78
C ASP A 50 -1.12 16.83 -21.24
N ASP A 51 -1.28 15.64 -21.82
CA ASP A 51 -2.35 14.74 -21.40
C ASP A 51 -2.00 14.33 -19.97
N PRO A 52 -2.87 14.65 -18.99
CA PRO A 52 -2.63 14.27 -17.62
C PRO A 52 -2.42 12.75 -17.57
N ALA A 53 -1.59 12.30 -16.63
CA ALA A 53 -1.38 10.87 -16.40
C ALA A 53 -2.73 10.14 -16.44
N PRO A 54 -2.82 8.99 -17.12
CA PRO A 54 -4.09 8.32 -17.37
C PRO A 54 -4.82 8.16 -16.04
N ALA A 55 -6.05 8.68 -16.01
CA ALA A 55 -6.89 8.63 -14.82
C ALA A 55 -6.98 7.16 -14.36
N ARG A 56 -6.82 6.94 -13.05
CA ARG A 56 -7.00 5.61 -12.50
C ARG A 56 -8.42 5.13 -12.85
N PRO A 57 -8.59 3.86 -13.26
CA PRO A 57 -9.91 3.31 -13.54
C PRO A 57 -10.85 3.48 -12.34
N ASP A 58 -12.11 3.80 -12.62
CA ASP A 58 -13.14 3.88 -11.58
C ASP A 58 -13.19 2.58 -10.78
N GLY A 59 -13.20 2.71 -9.44
CA GLY A 59 -13.18 1.57 -8.52
C GLY A 59 -11.79 1.02 -8.19
N MET A 60 -10.72 1.54 -8.78
CA MET A 60 -9.35 1.18 -8.39
C MET A 60 -9.03 1.72 -6.99
N LEU A 61 -8.62 0.83 -6.09
CA LEU A 61 -8.28 1.21 -4.71
C LEU A 61 -6.89 1.86 -4.65
N ASP A 62 -6.74 2.84 -3.75
CA ASP A 62 -5.43 3.42 -3.46
C ASP A 62 -4.60 2.46 -2.60
N PRO A 63 -3.28 2.31 -2.85
CA PRO A 63 -2.40 1.54 -1.97
C PRO A 63 -2.50 1.92 -0.47
N SER A 64 -2.84 3.17 -0.15
CA SER A 64 -3.07 3.63 1.22
C SER A 64 -4.16 2.82 1.96
N TYR A 65 -5.18 2.33 1.25
CA TYR A 65 -6.24 1.52 1.83
C TYR A 65 -5.68 0.25 2.51
N ALA A 66 -4.73 -0.41 1.84
CA ALA A 66 -4.06 -1.60 2.35
C ALA A 66 -3.04 -1.26 3.45
N ARG A 67 -2.35 -0.12 3.28
CA ARG A 67 -1.41 0.40 4.28
C ARG A 67 -2.09 0.73 5.61
N ASP A 68 -3.25 1.37 5.57
CA ASP A 68 -4.02 1.76 6.74
C ASP A 68 -4.56 0.53 7.48
N MET A 69 -4.95 -0.51 6.74
CA MET A 69 -5.29 -1.81 7.33
C MET A 69 -4.08 -2.41 8.04
N ALA A 70 -2.91 -2.47 7.39
CA ALA A 70 -1.69 -2.99 8.02
C ALA A 70 -1.32 -2.22 9.30
N GLY A 71 -1.40 -0.88 9.29
CA GLY A 71 -1.14 -0.06 10.48
C GLY A 71 -2.15 -0.28 11.61
N SER A 72 -3.42 -0.45 11.27
CA SER A 72 -4.49 -0.75 12.23
C SER A 72 -4.32 -2.15 12.85
N VAL A 73 -3.93 -3.15 12.05
CA VAL A 73 -3.61 -4.51 12.52
C VAL A 73 -2.43 -4.50 13.48
N VAL A 74 -1.35 -3.78 13.16
CA VAL A 74 -0.18 -3.66 14.05
C VAL A 74 -0.57 -3.07 15.40
N SER A 75 -1.38 -2.02 15.39
CA SER A 75 -1.89 -1.40 16.63
C SER A 75 -2.69 -2.40 17.48
N ALA A 76 -3.52 -3.22 16.85
CA ALA A 76 -4.27 -4.28 17.52
C ALA A 76 -3.36 -5.41 18.06
N ILE A 77 -2.35 -5.84 17.28
CA ILE A 77 -1.34 -6.82 17.74
C ILE A 77 -0.61 -6.30 18.98
N LEU A 78 -0.17 -5.04 18.99
CA LEU A 78 0.51 -4.44 20.14
C LEU A 78 -0.39 -4.43 21.39
N SER A 79 -1.69 -4.13 21.23
CA SER A 79 -2.66 -4.22 22.33
C SER A 79 -2.85 -5.66 22.83
N LEU A 80 -2.87 -6.65 21.92
CA LEU A 80 -3.00 -8.06 22.27
C LEU A 80 -1.74 -8.57 22.99
N ILE A 81 -0.54 -8.15 22.59
CA ILE A 81 0.73 -8.48 23.30
C ILE A 81 0.68 -8.00 24.75
N ASN A 82 0.21 -6.76 24.98
CA ASN A 82 0.07 -6.24 26.34
C ASN A 82 -0.98 -7.02 27.15
N SER A 83 -2.09 -7.40 26.52
CA SER A 83 -3.14 -8.21 27.15
C SER A 83 -2.62 -9.61 27.51
N TYR A 84 -1.90 -10.25 26.59
CA TYR A 84 -1.23 -11.53 26.80
C TYR A 84 -0.27 -11.45 27.99
N ALA A 85 0.59 -10.42 28.04
CA ALA A 85 1.54 -10.23 29.13
C ALA A 85 0.86 -10.09 30.49
N SER A 86 -0.26 -9.37 30.54
CA SER A 86 -1.06 -9.21 31.76
C SER A 86 -1.65 -10.53 32.24
N VAL A 87 -2.34 -11.26 31.36
CA VAL A 87 -2.97 -12.55 31.70
C VAL A 87 -1.93 -13.60 32.05
N ALA A 88 -0.86 -13.73 31.26
CA ALA A 88 0.25 -14.65 31.53
C ALA A 88 0.94 -14.34 32.87
N GLY A 89 1.09 -13.05 33.21
CA GLY A 89 1.62 -12.63 34.50
C GLY A 89 0.70 -12.98 35.68
N GLU A 90 -0.62 -12.88 35.52
CA GLU A 90 -1.60 -13.32 36.53
C GLU A 90 -1.57 -14.84 36.71
N ILE A 91 -1.53 -15.60 35.61
CA ILE A 91 -1.38 -17.06 35.63
C ILE A 91 -0.10 -17.46 36.37
N GLY A 92 1.05 -16.87 36.04
CA GLY A 92 2.33 -17.18 36.71
C GLY A 92 2.30 -16.89 38.22
N LYS A 93 1.61 -15.82 38.65
CA LYS A 93 1.40 -15.53 40.08
C LYS A 93 0.50 -16.56 40.75
N LEU A 94 -0.55 -17.01 40.07
CA LEU A 94 -1.46 -18.03 40.57
C LEU A 94 -0.79 -19.40 40.67
N GLU A 95 0.10 -19.76 39.73
CA GLU A 95 0.88 -20.99 39.76
C GLU A 95 1.83 -21.03 40.97
N GLU A 96 2.55 -19.94 41.22
CA GLU A 96 3.42 -19.84 42.39
C GLU A 96 2.60 -19.88 43.69
N ARG A 97 1.44 -19.21 43.71
CA ARG A 97 0.52 -19.24 44.86
C ARG A 97 -0.07 -20.64 45.09
N GLU A 98 -0.44 -21.35 44.03
CA GLU A 98 -0.95 -22.73 44.09
C GLU A 98 0.12 -23.66 44.67
N LYS A 99 1.35 -23.55 44.18
CA LYS A 99 2.49 -24.34 44.69
C LYS A 99 2.73 -24.08 46.17
N LYS A 100 2.74 -22.81 46.59
CA LYS A 100 2.89 -22.43 48.00
C LYS A 100 1.74 -22.95 48.86
N LEU A 101 0.48 -22.68 48.47
CA LEU A 101 -0.70 -23.14 49.21
C LEU A 101 -0.77 -24.66 49.29
N SER A 102 -0.38 -25.38 48.23
CA SER A 102 -0.30 -26.84 48.24
C SER A 102 0.76 -27.35 49.21
N ALA A 103 1.93 -26.69 49.30
CA ALA A 103 2.95 -27.03 50.27
C ALA A 103 2.48 -26.77 51.72
N ASP A 104 1.90 -25.58 51.96
CA ASP A 104 1.34 -25.18 53.26
C ASP A 104 0.21 -26.13 53.69
N PHE A 105 -0.67 -26.53 52.76
CA PHE A 105 -1.74 -27.51 53.01
C PHE A 105 -1.17 -28.87 53.42
N MET A 106 -0.20 -29.40 52.66
CA MET A 106 0.43 -30.69 52.99
C MET A 106 1.17 -30.63 54.32
N GLN A 107 1.80 -29.50 54.64
CA GLN A 107 2.42 -29.30 55.94
C GLN A 107 1.39 -29.25 57.07
N ALA A 108 0.27 -28.53 56.88
CA ALA A 108 -0.80 -28.45 57.88
C ALA A 108 -1.44 -29.82 58.16
N VAL A 109 -1.60 -30.68 57.14
CA VAL A 109 -2.09 -32.06 57.32
C VAL A 109 -1.11 -32.89 58.15
N ARG A 110 0.20 -32.80 57.87
CA ARG A 110 1.23 -33.49 58.67
C ARG A 110 1.29 -32.97 60.10
N ASP A 111 1.22 -31.66 60.27
CA ASP A 111 1.20 -31.00 61.57
C ASP A 111 -0.04 -31.41 62.38
N ARG A 112 -1.21 -31.52 61.74
CA ARG A 112 -2.42 -32.03 62.38
C ARG A 112 -2.19 -33.42 62.94
N ASP A 113 -1.69 -34.34 62.12
CA ASP A 113 -1.51 -35.73 62.52
C ASP A 113 -0.48 -35.88 63.64
N SER A 114 0.66 -35.20 63.51
CA SER A 114 1.72 -35.20 64.53
C SER A 114 1.25 -34.58 65.85
N LYS A 115 0.65 -33.39 65.80
CA LYS A 115 0.21 -32.66 67.00
C LYS A 115 -0.96 -33.35 67.68
N LEU A 116 -1.92 -33.91 66.94
CA LEU A 116 -3.01 -34.68 67.54
C LEU A 116 -2.53 -35.95 68.21
N GLU A 117 -1.51 -36.62 67.65
CA GLU A 117 -0.93 -37.79 68.27
C GLU A 117 -0.21 -37.43 69.58
N GLU A 118 0.60 -36.37 69.59
CA GLU A 118 1.20 -35.85 70.83
C GLU A 118 0.12 -35.47 71.86
N TYR A 119 -0.96 -34.81 71.41
CA TYR A 119 -2.09 -34.47 72.28
C TYR A 119 -2.72 -35.74 72.87
N ARG A 120 -3.04 -36.75 72.06
CA ARG A 120 -3.64 -38.03 72.50
C ARG A 120 -2.77 -38.78 73.50
N GLN A 121 -1.45 -38.66 73.38
CA GLN A 121 -0.47 -39.25 74.31
C GLN A 121 -0.28 -38.42 75.60
N GLY A 122 -0.96 -37.28 75.73
CA GLY A 122 -0.79 -36.37 76.88
C GLY A 122 0.47 -35.52 76.81
N LEU A 123 1.20 -35.51 75.69
CA LEU A 123 2.41 -34.73 75.50
C LEU A 123 2.08 -33.27 75.13
N PHE A 124 1.27 -32.62 75.96
CA PHE A 124 0.91 -31.20 75.82
C PHE A 124 0.93 -30.51 77.19
N CYS A 125 1.12 -29.19 77.18
CA CYS A 125 1.14 -28.37 78.38
C CYS A 125 -0.28 -27.94 78.76
N SER A 126 -0.76 -28.30 79.95
CA SER A 126 -2.12 -28.05 80.41
C SER A 126 -2.45 -26.56 80.58
N GLY A 127 -1.45 -25.71 80.81
CA GLY A 127 -1.60 -24.27 81.00
C GLY A 127 -1.59 -23.44 79.72
N CYS A 128 -0.90 -23.89 78.66
CA CYS A 128 -0.82 -23.14 77.40
C CYS A 128 -1.40 -23.86 76.18
N GLY A 129 -1.82 -25.13 76.32
CA GLY A 129 -2.48 -25.90 75.26
C GLY A 129 -1.59 -26.25 74.06
N LYS A 130 -0.27 -26.06 74.18
CA LYS A 130 0.72 -26.37 73.14
C LYS A 130 1.30 -27.77 73.32
N THR A 131 1.63 -28.42 72.21
CA THR A 131 2.26 -29.75 72.23
C THR A 131 3.73 -29.65 72.62
N ARG A 132 4.32 -30.79 73.01
CA ARG A 132 5.75 -30.90 73.35
C ARG A 132 6.63 -30.39 72.22
N SER A 133 6.36 -30.80 70.98
CA SER A 133 7.14 -30.37 69.82
C SER A 133 7.07 -28.86 69.58
N GLU A 134 5.92 -28.23 69.81
CA GLU A 134 5.77 -26.76 69.69
C GLU A 134 6.56 -25.99 70.74
N ILE A 135 6.65 -26.51 71.95
CA ILE A 135 7.38 -25.89 73.08
C ILE A 135 8.89 -26.05 72.86
N LEU A 136 9.35 -27.25 72.53
CA LEU A 136 10.76 -27.52 72.26
C LEU A 136 11.26 -26.78 71.01
N ALA A 137 10.44 -26.62 69.96
CA ALA A 137 10.80 -25.85 68.77
C ALA A 137 11.04 -24.36 69.07
N LYS A 138 10.50 -23.83 70.17
CA LYS A 138 10.75 -22.46 70.65
C LYS A 138 11.93 -22.34 71.60
N GLY A 139 12.60 -23.44 71.90
CA GLY A 139 13.69 -23.50 72.87
C GLY A 139 13.22 -23.44 74.33
N GLU A 140 11.92 -23.64 74.59
CA GLU A 140 11.36 -23.65 75.94
C GLU A 140 11.44 -25.06 76.56
N GLN A 141 11.44 -25.13 77.89
CA GLN A 141 11.46 -26.41 78.61
C GLN A 141 10.05 -27.04 78.66
N PHE A 142 9.97 -28.34 78.38
CA PHE A 142 8.73 -29.12 78.43
C PHE A 142 8.77 -30.23 79.50
N PRO A 143 7.75 -30.34 80.38
CA PRO A 143 6.66 -29.38 80.59
C PRO A 143 7.19 -28.05 81.16
N HIS A 144 6.40 -26.97 81.06
CA HIS A 144 6.76 -25.70 81.71
C HIS A 144 6.93 -25.90 83.23
N PRO A 145 7.84 -25.15 83.90
CA PRO A 145 8.05 -25.29 85.34
C PRO A 145 6.74 -25.17 86.13
N GLY A 146 6.47 -26.16 86.99
CA GLY A 146 5.24 -26.22 87.81
C GLY A 146 4.02 -26.83 87.12
N GLN A 147 4.15 -27.30 85.88
CA GLN A 147 3.06 -27.94 85.14
C GLN A 147 3.27 -29.46 85.06
N THR A 148 2.17 -30.20 85.15
CA THR A 148 2.16 -31.66 85.04
C THR A 148 1.50 -32.10 83.73
N ILE A 149 1.97 -33.23 83.20
CA ILE A 149 1.37 -33.91 82.06
C ILE A 149 0.07 -34.58 82.53
N ILE A 150 -1.05 -34.17 81.96
CA ILE A 150 -2.38 -34.70 82.27
C ILE A 150 -2.94 -35.36 81.02
N ARG A 151 -3.64 -36.49 81.19
CA ARG A 151 -4.34 -37.14 80.08
C ARG A 151 -5.48 -36.22 79.60
N PRO A 152 -5.53 -35.85 78.31
CA PRO A 152 -6.57 -34.95 77.82
C PRO A 152 -7.94 -35.63 77.86
N THR A 153 -8.97 -34.82 78.08
CA THR A 153 -10.35 -35.28 77.97
C THR A 153 -10.75 -35.44 76.49
N PRO A 154 -11.77 -36.27 76.18
CA PRO A 154 -12.28 -36.40 74.80
C PRO A 154 -12.68 -35.06 74.19
N GLU A 155 -13.25 -34.16 75.00
CA GLU A 155 -13.64 -32.80 74.60
C GLU A 155 -12.43 -31.94 74.19
N GLN A 156 -11.33 -32.04 74.93
CA GLN A 156 -10.09 -31.33 74.61
C GLN A 156 -9.44 -31.83 73.31
N ILE A 157 -9.49 -33.16 73.08
CA ILE A 157 -9.01 -33.75 71.82
C ILE A 157 -9.87 -33.27 70.64
N ALA A 158 -11.20 -33.31 70.77
CA ALA A 158 -12.13 -32.85 69.73
C ALA A 158 -11.97 -31.34 69.45
N ALA A 159 -11.75 -30.52 70.47
CA ALA A 159 -11.49 -29.09 70.31
C ALA A 159 -10.20 -28.83 69.55
N LYS A 160 -9.12 -29.57 69.88
CA LYS A 160 -7.82 -29.43 69.19
C LYS A 160 -7.87 -29.93 67.75
N GLU A 161 -8.60 -31.02 67.50
CA GLU A 161 -8.84 -31.54 66.16
C GLU A 161 -9.59 -30.52 65.31
N LYS A 162 -10.64 -29.90 65.85
CA LYS A 162 -11.37 -28.83 65.17
C LYS A 162 -10.51 -27.59 64.89
N GLU A 163 -9.63 -27.20 65.81
CA GLU A 163 -8.68 -26.09 65.60
C GLU A 163 -7.74 -26.37 64.42
N LEU A 164 -7.09 -27.54 64.41
CA LEU A 164 -6.13 -27.92 63.37
C LEU A 164 -6.83 -28.16 62.03
N GLN A 165 -8.01 -28.77 62.05
CA GLN A 165 -8.83 -28.98 60.85
C GLN A 165 -9.31 -27.65 60.25
N GLY A 166 -9.64 -26.64 61.07
CA GLY A 166 -10.02 -25.31 60.58
C GLY A 166 -8.91 -24.59 59.78
N VAL A 167 -7.63 -24.85 60.09
CA VAL A 167 -6.50 -24.35 59.29
C VAL A 167 -6.43 -25.05 57.93
N ILE A 168 -6.59 -26.38 57.93
CA ILE A 168 -6.61 -27.19 56.71
C ILE A 168 -7.76 -26.75 55.79
N ASP A 169 -8.96 -26.57 56.34
CA ASP A 169 -10.15 -26.18 55.59
C ASP A 169 -9.96 -24.79 54.94
N ARG A 170 -9.37 -23.83 55.67
CA ARG A 170 -9.04 -22.51 55.11
C ARG A 170 -8.05 -22.62 53.95
N LEU A 171 -6.96 -23.37 54.12
CA LEU A 171 -5.96 -23.56 53.06
C LEU A 171 -6.54 -24.29 51.84
N ALA A 172 -7.41 -25.28 52.07
CA ALA A 172 -8.11 -25.99 51.00
C ALA A 172 -9.01 -25.04 50.18
N GLU A 173 -9.77 -24.17 50.84
CA GLU A 173 -10.60 -23.18 50.17
C GLU A 173 -9.78 -22.12 49.41
N GLU A 174 -8.66 -21.66 49.98
CA GLU A 174 -7.75 -20.76 49.26
C GLU A 174 -7.13 -21.42 48.02
N LEU A 175 -6.69 -22.68 48.14
CA LEU A 175 -6.14 -23.46 47.03
C LEU A 175 -7.19 -23.66 45.93
N LYS A 176 -8.43 -24.01 46.32
CA LYS A 176 -9.56 -24.16 45.39
C LYS A 176 -9.86 -22.87 44.65
N LYS A 177 -9.88 -21.71 45.34
CA LYS A 177 -10.07 -20.39 44.71
C LYS A 177 -8.95 -20.05 43.73
N ALA A 178 -7.69 -20.31 44.09
CA ALA A 178 -6.56 -20.08 43.21
C ALA A 178 -6.64 -20.94 41.93
N LYS A 179 -6.96 -22.23 42.08
CA LYS A 179 -7.17 -23.16 40.96
C LYS A 179 -8.33 -22.74 40.06
N ALA A 180 -9.47 -22.37 40.64
CA ALA A 180 -10.63 -21.90 39.89
C ALA A 180 -10.30 -20.64 39.08
N ARG A 181 -9.63 -19.66 39.71
CA ARG A 181 -9.21 -18.44 39.03
C ARG A 181 -8.21 -18.70 37.91
N LYS A 182 -7.29 -19.64 38.08
CA LYS A 182 -6.37 -20.04 37.02
C LYS A 182 -7.13 -20.65 35.83
N ALA A 183 -8.05 -21.58 36.10
CA ALA A 183 -8.89 -22.22 35.08
C ALA A 183 -9.78 -21.20 34.33
N GLU A 184 -10.19 -20.10 34.98
CA GLU A 184 -10.93 -19.00 34.33
C GLU A 184 -10.07 -18.18 33.34
N LEU A 185 -8.75 -18.17 33.50
CA LEU A 185 -7.81 -17.36 32.70
C LEU A 185 -7.12 -18.15 31.59
N GLU A 186 -6.99 -19.46 31.72
CA GLU A 186 -6.39 -20.33 30.70
C GLU A 186 -7.07 -20.27 29.32
N PRO A 187 -8.41 -20.20 29.20
CA PRO A 187 -9.06 -19.98 27.91
C PRO A 187 -8.68 -18.63 27.28
N ASP A 188 -8.53 -17.60 28.11
CA ASP A 188 -8.22 -16.23 27.67
C ASP A 188 -6.86 -16.15 26.98
N ILE A 189 -5.86 -16.81 27.54
CA ILE A 189 -4.51 -16.79 26.95
C ILE A 189 -4.46 -17.56 25.63
N GLY A 190 -5.20 -18.66 25.50
CA GLY A 190 -5.37 -19.40 24.24
C GLY A 190 -6.03 -18.54 23.17
N ALA A 191 -7.12 -17.87 23.54
CA ALA A 191 -7.85 -16.92 22.71
C ALA A 191 -6.98 -15.75 22.21
N ILE A 192 -6.21 -15.11 23.11
CA ILE A 192 -5.33 -14.00 22.74
C ILE A 192 -4.24 -14.50 21.77
N ARG A 193 -3.69 -15.69 22.01
CA ARG A 193 -2.69 -16.32 21.14
C ARG A 193 -3.23 -16.54 19.72
N GLU A 194 -4.43 -17.08 19.59
CA GLU A 194 -5.09 -17.27 18.30
C GLU A 194 -5.31 -15.94 17.56
N GLN A 195 -5.72 -14.89 18.28
CA GLN A 195 -5.85 -13.55 17.70
C GLN A 195 -4.50 -12.97 17.27
N LEU A 196 -3.42 -13.20 18.02
CA LEU A 196 -2.07 -12.79 17.62
C LEU A 196 -1.65 -13.48 16.29
N PHE A 197 -1.89 -14.79 16.16
CA PHE A 197 -1.64 -15.51 14.90
C PHE A 197 -2.49 -15.01 13.73
N ALA A 198 -3.79 -14.81 13.96
CA ALA A 198 -4.68 -14.28 12.92
C ALA A 198 -4.25 -12.86 12.49
N GLY A 199 -3.78 -12.05 13.44
CA GLY A 199 -3.29 -10.69 13.20
C GLY A 199 -2.03 -10.66 12.34
N THR A 200 -1.05 -11.52 12.62
CA THR A 200 0.18 -11.57 11.79
C THR A 200 -0.13 -11.98 10.34
N LEU A 201 -1.09 -12.90 10.14
CA LEU A 201 -1.56 -13.30 8.81
C LEU A 201 -2.36 -12.21 8.09
N LEU A 202 -3.20 -11.46 8.80
CA LEU A 202 -3.93 -10.34 8.20
C LEU A 202 -2.97 -9.20 7.82
N TRP A 203 -1.97 -8.91 8.67
CA TRP A 203 -0.94 -7.92 8.38
C TRP A 203 -0.13 -8.29 7.13
N SER A 204 0.32 -9.54 6.99
CA SER A 204 1.04 -9.99 5.80
C SER A 204 0.18 -9.92 4.55
N SER A 205 -1.11 -10.27 4.67
CA SER A 205 -2.09 -10.12 3.59
C SER A 205 -2.26 -8.66 3.19
N ALA A 206 -2.30 -7.73 4.14
CA ALA A 206 -2.46 -6.30 3.87
C ALA A 206 -1.23 -5.70 3.18
N THR A 207 -0.03 -6.02 3.65
CA THR A 207 1.22 -5.55 3.01
C THR A 207 1.38 -6.13 1.59
N ALA A 208 1.00 -7.39 1.37
CA ALA A 208 0.98 -7.99 0.04
C ALA A 208 -0.07 -7.35 -0.88
N PHE A 209 -1.24 -7.03 -0.35
CA PHE A 209 -2.30 -6.37 -1.12
C PHE A 209 -1.89 -4.96 -1.56
N GLU A 210 -1.20 -4.20 -0.70
CA GLU A 210 -0.60 -2.90 -1.08
C GLU A 210 0.33 -3.05 -2.30
N ARG A 211 1.23 -4.05 -2.28
CA ARG A 211 2.13 -4.32 -3.41
C ARG A 211 1.38 -4.63 -4.71
N ARG A 212 0.27 -5.39 -4.61
CA ARG A 212 -0.56 -5.69 -5.79
C ARG A 212 -1.27 -4.45 -6.33
N LEU A 213 -1.73 -3.55 -5.47
CA LEU A 213 -2.30 -2.26 -5.87
C LEU A 213 -1.27 -1.38 -6.60
N ILE A 214 -0.03 -1.37 -6.11
CA ILE A 214 1.08 -0.68 -6.79
C ILE A 214 1.32 -1.28 -8.18
N ARG A 215 1.42 -2.63 -8.29
CA ARG A 215 1.61 -3.31 -9.59
C ARG A 215 0.45 -3.09 -10.56
N GLN A 216 -0.79 -3.12 -10.06
CA GLN A 216 -1.95 -2.83 -10.90
C GLN A 216 -1.89 -1.39 -11.42
N GLY A 217 -1.48 -0.45 -10.57
CA GLY A 217 -1.30 0.95 -10.96
C GLY A 217 -0.27 1.06 -12.08
N GLU A 218 0.87 0.40 -11.91
CA GLU A 218 1.91 0.32 -12.93
C GLU A 218 1.41 -0.30 -14.24
N ASN A 219 0.64 -1.39 -14.19
CA ASN A 219 0.08 -2.03 -15.39
C ASN A 219 -0.84 -1.12 -16.20
N VAL A 220 -1.65 -0.30 -15.52
CA VAL A 220 -2.49 0.70 -16.19
C VAL A 220 -1.60 1.73 -16.90
N GLN A 221 -0.54 2.20 -16.24
CA GLN A 221 0.41 3.14 -16.83
C GLN A 221 1.15 2.52 -18.03
N ILE A 222 1.63 1.27 -17.90
CA ILE A 222 2.28 0.54 -18.99
C ILE A 222 1.35 0.43 -20.20
N THR A 223 0.09 0.04 -19.97
CA THR A 223 -0.87 -0.13 -21.07
C THR A 223 -1.16 1.19 -21.79
N ALA A 224 -1.32 2.28 -21.03
CA ALA A 224 -1.52 3.61 -21.59
C ALA A 224 -0.30 4.06 -22.39
N TYR A 225 0.89 3.93 -21.80
CA TYR A 225 2.17 4.22 -22.43
C TYR A 225 2.35 3.43 -23.73
N THR A 226 2.11 2.12 -23.75
CA THR A 226 2.25 1.30 -24.97
C THR A 226 1.31 1.75 -26.09
N ARG A 227 0.07 2.14 -25.77
CA ARG A 227 -0.89 2.65 -26.78
C ARG A 227 -0.46 4.00 -27.35
N GLU A 228 -0.04 4.91 -26.48
CA GLU A 228 0.44 6.23 -26.87
C GLU A 228 1.73 6.13 -27.68
N ARG A 229 2.65 5.25 -27.26
CA ARG A 229 3.88 4.95 -27.97
C ARG A 229 3.60 4.48 -29.39
N ALA A 230 2.75 3.48 -29.56
CA ALA A 230 2.38 2.99 -30.88
C ALA A 230 1.79 4.09 -31.78
N ARG A 231 1.00 5.00 -31.21
CA ARG A 231 0.47 6.17 -31.94
C ARG A 231 1.58 7.13 -32.35
N ILE A 232 2.53 7.45 -31.47
CA ILE A 232 3.64 8.36 -31.81
C ILE A 232 4.52 7.74 -32.90
N ASP A 233 4.82 6.44 -32.79
CA ASP A 233 5.64 5.72 -33.77
C ASP A 233 4.97 5.72 -35.15
N GLU A 234 3.65 5.55 -35.23
CA GLU A 234 2.87 5.68 -36.47
C GLU A 234 2.98 7.09 -37.06
N GLN A 235 2.86 8.14 -36.23
CA GLN A 235 2.95 9.53 -36.70
C GLN A 235 4.36 9.90 -37.17
N LEU A 236 5.41 9.42 -36.48
CA LEU A 236 6.79 9.59 -36.92
C LEU A 236 7.05 8.85 -38.24
N ALA A 237 6.48 7.66 -38.43
CA ALA A 237 6.57 6.95 -39.71
C ALA A 237 5.89 7.71 -40.86
N LEU A 238 4.75 8.36 -40.61
CA LEU A 238 4.11 9.26 -41.57
C LEU A 238 4.99 10.47 -41.88
N CYS A 239 5.55 11.13 -40.86
CA CYS A 239 6.48 12.24 -41.05
C CYS A 239 7.69 11.81 -41.90
N HIS A 240 8.26 10.62 -41.64
CA HIS A 240 9.37 10.07 -42.43
C HIS A 240 9.00 9.88 -43.90
N LYS A 241 7.76 9.45 -44.18
CA LYS A 241 7.27 9.31 -45.55
C LYS A 241 7.10 10.67 -46.22
N ASP A 242 6.52 11.64 -45.51
CA ASP A 242 6.29 12.99 -46.01
C ASP A 242 7.62 13.71 -46.29
N ALA A 243 8.63 13.53 -45.44
CA ALA A 243 9.97 14.09 -45.61
C ALA A 243 10.64 13.64 -46.92
N ARG A 244 10.50 12.35 -47.27
CA ARG A 244 11.06 11.82 -48.53
C ARG A 244 10.39 12.40 -49.78
N SER A 245 9.17 12.90 -49.65
CA SER A 245 8.39 13.47 -50.75
C SER A 245 8.30 15.00 -50.72
N ALA A 246 8.86 15.64 -49.69
CA ALA A 246 8.79 17.09 -49.52
C ALA A 246 9.64 17.78 -50.59
N GLN A 247 9.01 18.68 -51.34
CA GLN A 247 9.70 19.50 -52.33
C GLN A 247 9.31 20.97 -52.12
N GLY A 248 10.32 21.84 -52.14
CA GLY A 248 10.16 23.27 -51.91
C GLY A 248 10.12 23.66 -50.42
N GLU A 249 10.49 24.91 -50.16
CA GLU A 249 10.70 25.48 -48.82
C GLU A 249 9.52 25.26 -47.87
N GLY A 250 8.29 25.56 -48.33
CA GLY A 250 7.08 25.45 -47.51
C GLY A 250 6.66 24.02 -47.16
N ALA A 251 7.01 23.03 -47.98
CA ALA A 251 6.78 21.62 -47.65
C ALA A 251 7.80 21.14 -46.61
N ILE A 252 9.07 21.47 -46.82
CA ILE A 252 10.18 21.10 -45.91
C ILE A 252 9.98 21.72 -44.52
N ARG A 253 9.63 23.00 -44.43
CA ARG A 253 9.36 23.66 -43.13
C ARG A 253 8.22 23.03 -42.36
N ARG A 254 7.13 22.63 -43.03
CA ARG A 254 6.00 21.95 -42.38
C ARG A 254 6.41 20.59 -41.85
N THR A 255 7.04 19.77 -42.67
CA THR A 255 7.49 18.44 -42.27
C THR A 255 8.51 18.51 -41.12
N LEU A 256 9.41 19.49 -41.13
CA LEU A 256 10.35 19.74 -40.02
C LEU A 256 9.62 20.12 -38.72
N GLY A 257 8.59 20.96 -38.81
CA GLY A 257 7.73 21.32 -37.68
C GLY A 257 7.01 20.11 -37.08
N ASP A 258 6.41 19.27 -37.95
CA ASP A 258 5.72 18.04 -37.53
C ASP A 258 6.68 17.04 -36.89
N PHE A 259 7.89 16.87 -37.46
CA PHE A 259 8.93 16.03 -36.86
C PHE A 259 9.33 16.51 -35.48
N THR A 260 9.60 17.81 -35.33
CA THR A 260 10.01 18.40 -34.06
C THR A 260 8.93 18.18 -33.00
N LEU A 261 7.66 18.41 -33.36
CA LEU A 261 6.52 18.18 -32.49
C LEU A 261 6.44 16.73 -31.98
N TRP A 262 6.52 15.75 -32.89
CA TRP A 262 6.38 14.34 -32.52
C TRP A 262 7.61 13.80 -31.78
N VAL A 263 8.81 14.27 -32.10
CA VAL A 263 10.04 13.96 -31.34
C VAL A 263 9.96 14.51 -29.91
N ASP A 264 9.53 15.78 -29.75
CA ASP A 264 9.36 16.37 -28.43
C ASP A 264 8.29 15.64 -27.61
N THR A 265 7.20 15.22 -28.27
CA THR A 265 6.15 14.39 -27.65
C THR A 265 6.69 13.04 -27.21
N LEU A 266 7.55 12.42 -28.01
CA LEU A 266 8.20 11.16 -27.70
C LEU A 266 9.11 11.28 -26.47
N GLN A 267 9.96 12.30 -26.44
CA GLN A 267 10.86 12.56 -25.31
C GLN A 267 10.09 12.83 -24.02
N ARG A 268 9.00 13.61 -24.08
CA ARG A 268 8.12 13.85 -22.93
C ARG A 268 7.46 12.56 -22.44
N THR A 269 7.00 11.72 -23.36
CA THR A 269 6.36 10.43 -23.04
C THR A 269 7.34 9.48 -22.35
N GLU A 270 8.58 9.36 -22.86
CA GLU A 270 9.65 8.58 -22.23
C GLU A 270 10.00 9.08 -20.84
N LYS A 271 10.16 10.40 -20.69
CA LYS A 271 10.45 11.01 -19.39
C LYS A 271 9.32 10.74 -18.38
N ARG A 272 8.06 10.89 -18.79
CA ARG A 272 6.90 10.56 -17.95
C ARG A 272 6.91 9.09 -17.53
N ARG A 273 7.17 8.16 -18.46
CA ARG A 273 7.26 6.73 -18.14
C ARG A 273 8.37 6.43 -17.15
N ALA A 274 9.54 7.05 -17.30
CA ALA A 274 10.66 6.92 -16.36
C ALA A 274 10.30 7.45 -14.97
N ASP A 275 9.67 8.62 -14.88
CA ASP A 275 9.20 9.21 -13.62
C ASP A 275 8.13 8.35 -12.94
N GLU A 276 7.21 7.75 -13.70
CA GLU A 276 6.20 6.81 -13.20
C GLU A 276 6.80 5.52 -12.67
N ARG A 277 7.75 4.93 -13.40
CA ARG A 277 8.50 3.75 -12.93
C ARG A 277 9.24 4.06 -11.63
N ALA A 278 9.96 5.18 -11.57
CA ALA A 278 10.64 5.63 -10.37
C ALA A 278 9.70 5.91 -9.19
N ARG A 279 8.45 6.32 -9.44
CA ARG A 279 7.40 6.46 -8.41
C ARG A 279 6.92 5.10 -7.91
N ALA A 280 6.68 4.14 -8.80
CA ALA A 280 6.29 2.78 -8.42
C ALA A 280 7.40 2.08 -7.61
N ASP A 281 8.66 2.17 -8.06
CA ASP A 281 9.81 1.60 -7.37
C ASP A 281 9.97 2.18 -5.95
N ARG A 282 9.80 3.51 -5.81
CA ARG A 282 9.79 4.16 -4.49
C ARG A 282 8.64 3.65 -3.61
N ALA A 283 7.44 3.51 -4.17
CA ALA A 283 6.30 2.99 -3.42
C ALA A 283 6.53 1.53 -2.93
N PHE A 284 7.18 0.68 -3.72
CA PHE A 284 7.59 -0.66 -3.29
C PHE A 284 8.63 -0.61 -2.16
N ALA A 285 9.65 0.24 -2.31
CA ALA A 285 10.68 0.41 -1.27
C ALA A 285 10.09 0.94 0.04
N ASP A 286 9.15 1.88 -0.04
CA ASP A 286 8.44 2.46 1.11
C ASP A 286 7.59 1.40 1.81
N ASN A 287 6.84 0.57 1.07
CA ASN A 287 6.08 -0.56 1.62
C ASN A 287 6.99 -1.52 2.40
N VAL A 288 8.14 -1.93 1.83
CA VAL A 288 9.09 -2.83 2.49
C VAL A 288 9.70 -2.18 3.75
N THR A 289 10.05 -0.89 3.67
CA THR A 289 10.63 -0.14 4.79
C THR A 289 9.64 0.00 5.94
N LEU A 290 8.38 0.32 5.62
CA LEU A 290 7.31 0.40 6.60
C LEU A 290 7.04 -0.97 7.23
N ALA A 291 6.99 -2.03 6.44
CA ALA A 291 6.79 -3.39 6.93
C ALA A 291 7.88 -3.81 7.92
N LYS A 292 9.16 -3.56 7.59
CA LYS A 292 10.29 -3.79 8.51
C LYS A 292 10.17 -3.00 9.82
N ARG A 293 9.75 -1.74 9.75
CA ARG A 293 9.53 -0.90 10.94
C ARG A 293 8.44 -1.50 11.84
N GLN A 294 7.35 -1.95 11.24
CA GLN A 294 6.23 -2.57 11.97
C GLN A 294 6.64 -3.90 12.62
N ILE A 295 7.39 -4.75 11.90
CA ILE A 295 7.97 -5.98 12.48
C ILE A 295 8.83 -5.66 13.70
N ASN A 296 9.71 -4.67 13.59
CA ASN A 296 10.57 -4.25 14.70
C ASN A 296 9.76 -3.73 15.90
N GLN A 297 8.68 -2.99 15.67
CA GLN A 297 7.79 -2.54 16.75
C GLN A 297 7.17 -3.72 17.51
N VAL A 298 6.65 -4.71 16.76
CA VAL A 298 6.08 -5.94 17.33
C VAL A 298 7.15 -6.74 18.08
N ASP A 299 8.35 -6.88 17.52
CA ASP A 299 9.46 -7.61 18.15
C ASP A 299 9.89 -6.97 19.49
N VAL A 300 10.07 -5.65 19.51
CA VAL A 300 10.42 -4.91 20.73
C VAL A 300 9.33 -5.05 21.78
N ALA A 301 8.05 -4.91 21.40
CA ALA A 301 6.94 -5.07 22.31
C ALA A 301 6.84 -6.51 22.86
N SER A 302 6.98 -7.51 21.99
CA SER A 302 6.98 -8.93 22.38
C SER A 302 8.10 -9.26 23.35
N LYS A 303 9.33 -8.77 23.12
CA LYS A 303 10.47 -8.96 24.03
C LYS A 303 10.24 -8.28 25.39
N ALA A 304 9.75 -7.04 25.38
CA ALA A 304 9.44 -6.30 26.60
C ALA A 304 8.31 -6.95 27.41
N ALA A 305 7.30 -7.51 26.73
CA ALA A 305 6.22 -8.28 27.35
C ALA A 305 6.72 -9.61 27.91
N ALA A 306 7.49 -10.38 27.13
CA ALA A 306 8.05 -11.66 27.55
C ALA A 306 8.93 -11.54 28.81
N ALA A 307 9.71 -10.46 28.92
CA ALA A 307 10.55 -10.19 30.09
C ALA A 307 9.75 -10.01 31.40
N LYS A 308 8.44 -9.73 31.33
CA LYS A 308 7.56 -9.55 32.50
C LYS A 308 6.85 -10.85 32.90
N ILE A 309 6.92 -11.89 32.08
CA ILE A 309 6.22 -13.16 32.31
C ILE A 309 7.16 -14.11 33.04
N THR A 310 6.79 -14.50 34.27
CA THR A 310 7.57 -15.44 35.09
C THR A 310 7.35 -16.91 34.71
N ALA A 311 6.24 -17.22 34.04
CA ALA A 311 5.93 -18.56 33.52
C ALA A 311 6.73 -18.83 32.23
N PHE A 312 7.82 -19.59 32.33
CA PHE A 312 8.77 -19.86 31.24
C PHE A 312 8.13 -20.35 29.93
N GLY A 313 7.08 -21.18 30.00
CA GLY A 313 6.39 -21.68 28.80
C GLY A 313 5.57 -20.61 28.06
N LEU A 314 5.03 -19.63 28.78
CA LEU A 314 4.17 -18.59 28.20
C LEU A 314 4.98 -17.46 27.57
N ALA A 315 6.18 -17.16 28.08
CA ALA A 315 7.07 -16.14 27.54
C ALA A 315 7.57 -16.47 26.11
N GLY A 316 7.87 -17.74 25.85
CA GLY A 316 8.42 -18.20 24.56
C GLY A 316 7.49 -17.98 23.37
N HIS A 317 6.17 -18.04 23.58
CA HIS A 317 5.20 -17.84 22.50
C HIS A 317 5.25 -16.44 21.88
N LEU A 318 5.58 -15.40 22.66
CA LEU A 318 5.63 -14.03 22.15
C LEU A 318 6.76 -13.77 21.15
N GLN A 319 7.87 -14.51 21.28
CA GLN A 319 9.06 -14.33 20.43
C GLN A 319 8.87 -14.89 19.01
N ILE A 320 7.91 -15.81 18.83
CA ILE A 320 7.66 -16.45 17.54
C ILE A 320 6.91 -15.51 16.58
N PHE A 321 6.10 -14.58 17.09
CA PHE A 321 5.19 -13.78 16.25
C PHE A 321 5.91 -12.81 15.30
N SER A 322 6.98 -12.13 15.74
CA SER A 322 7.76 -11.26 14.85
C SER A 322 8.44 -12.06 13.73
N SER A 323 8.84 -13.30 14.01
CA SER A 323 9.44 -14.21 13.01
C SER A 323 8.43 -14.68 11.95
N LEU A 324 7.14 -14.70 12.27
CA LEU A 324 6.07 -15.03 11.33
C LEU A 324 5.67 -13.85 10.44
N MET A 325 6.07 -12.63 10.81
CA MET A 325 5.85 -11.44 10.00
C MET A 325 7.03 -11.28 9.03
N SER A 326 6.85 -11.68 7.77
CA SER A 326 7.85 -11.50 6.73
C SER A 326 7.45 -10.39 5.75
N PRO A 327 8.34 -9.40 5.46
CA PRO A 327 8.03 -8.31 4.54
C PRO A 327 8.00 -8.78 3.08
N ASN A 328 8.67 -9.90 2.76
CA ASN A 328 8.90 -10.38 1.40
C ASN A 328 8.09 -11.62 1.02
N GLN A 329 7.38 -12.23 1.97
CA GLN A 329 6.48 -13.32 1.62
C GLN A 329 5.21 -12.73 0.99
N ASP A 330 5.07 -12.91 -0.31
CA ASP A 330 3.73 -13.06 -0.87
C ASP A 330 3.18 -14.38 -0.31
N PRO A 331 2.00 -14.39 0.32
CA PRO A 331 1.48 -15.60 0.93
C PRO A 331 1.42 -16.71 -0.13
N VAL A 332 2.27 -17.73 0.03
CA VAL A 332 2.35 -18.89 -0.84
C VAL A 332 0.97 -19.55 -0.83
N ALA A 333 0.33 -19.61 -2.00
CA ALA A 333 -0.94 -20.29 -2.24
C ALA A 333 -2.06 -19.98 -1.22
N GLY A 334 -2.81 -18.91 -1.48
CA GLY A 334 -4.06 -18.62 -0.79
C GLY A 334 -3.91 -17.56 0.30
N TYR A 335 -4.35 -16.34 -0.02
CA TYR A 335 -4.60 -15.26 0.94
C TYR A 335 -5.17 -15.81 2.24
N GLY A 336 -4.35 -15.83 3.29
CA GLY A 336 -4.66 -16.36 4.62
C GLY A 336 -5.70 -17.47 4.57
N GLY A 337 -5.24 -18.74 4.54
CA GLY A 337 -6.09 -19.86 4.96
C GLY A 337 -6.95 -19.41 6.15
N ALA A 338 -8.22 -19.82 6.20
CA ALA A 338 -9.34 -19.26 6.98
C ALA A 338 -9.00 -18.48 8.28
N SER A 339 -7.96 -18.85 9.01
CA SER A 339 -7.22 -18.12 10.04
C SER A 339 -7.15 -16.58 9.92
N GLY A 340 -6.86 -15.98 8.75
CA GLY A 340 -6.78 -14.51 8.62
C GLY A 340 -8.14 -13.80 8.77
N TYR A 341 -9.23 -14.51 8.44
CA TYR A 341 -10.60 -14.04 8.67
C TYR A 341 -10.94 -13.99 10.14
N ASN A 342 -10.29 -14.80 10.97
CA ASN A 342 -10.59 -14.89 12.38
C ASN A 342 -10.02 -13.71 13.19
N PHE A 343 -9.30 -12.76 12.56
CA PHE A 343 -8.77 -11.59 13.25
C PHE A 343 -9.85 -10.54 13.48
N ARG A 344 -9.98 -10.09 14.73
CA ARG A 344 -11.11 -9.23 15.17
C ARG A 344 -10.74 -7.77 15.46
N MET A 345 -9.54 -7.32 15.07
CA MET A 345 -8.97 -5.97 15.27
C MET A 345 -9.44 -5.26 16.56
N GLY A 346 -9.07 -5.74 17.74
CA GLY A 346 -9.44 -5.02 18.95
C GLY A 346 -9.29 -5.79 20.23
N LYS A 347 -9.42 -5.05 21.34
CA LYS A 347 -9.26 -5.49 22.73
C LYS A 347 -9.92 -6.85 22.93
N TYR A 348 -9.15 -7.77 23.49
CA TYR A 348 -9.70 -8.92 24.16
C TYR A 348 -10.73 -8.42 25.20
N ASP A 349 -12.01 -8.63 24.92
CA ASP A 349 -13.13 -8.44 25.85
C ASP A 349 -13.83 -9.79 25.99
N LYS A 350 -13.95 -10.28 27.23
CA LYS A 350 -14.65 -11.53 27.55
C LYS A 350 -16.09 -11.52 27.06
N ALA A 351 -16.74 -10.35 26.98
CA ALA A 351 -18.12 -10.20 26.54
C ALA A 351 -18.29 -10.14 25.00
N GLY A 352 -17.22 -9.84 24.26
CA GLY A 352 -17.23 -9.57 22.82
C GLY A 352 -16.69 -10.72 21.95
N PHE A 353 -16.78 -11.95 22.43
CA PHE A 353 -16.29 -13.13 21.72
C PHE A 353 -17.22 -13.49 20.54
N GLY A 354 -16.97 -12.97 19.34
CA GLY A 354 -17.71 -13.47 18.17
C GLY A 354 -17.40 -12.86 16.82
N GLU A 355 -17.42 -11.54 16.69
CA GLU A 355 -17.60 -10.96 15.35
C GLU A 355 -16.29 -10.56 14.69
N ILE A 356 -16.06 -11.14 13.50
CA ILE A 356 -15.11 -10.60 12.53
C ILE A 356 -15.63 -9.20 12.19
N LEU A 357 -14.82 -8.17 12.41
CA LEU A 357 -15.24 -6.82 12.06
C LEU A 357 -15.62 -6.76 10.58
N PRO A 358 -16.79 -6.21 10.21
CA PRO A 358 -17.23 -6.11 8.82
C PRO A 358 -16.16 -5.53 7.90
N ARG A 359 -15.38 -4.57 8.39
CA ARG A 359 -14.24 -3.96 7.70
C ARG A 359 -13.12 -4.96 7.33
N VAL A 360 -12.83 -5.94 8.18
CA VAL A 360 -11.82 -6.98 7.90
C VAL A 360 -12.34 -7.95 6.85
N ALA A 361 -13.60 -8.36 6.96
CA ALA A 361 -14.24 -9.24 5.98
C ALA A 361 -14.29 -8.58 4.59
N GLU A 362 -14.70 -7.31 4.54
CA GLU A 362 -14.71 -6.50 3.32
C GLU A 362 -13.30 -6.34 2.74
N PHE A 363 -12.31 -6.04 3.59
CA PHE A 363 -10.91 -5.93 3.17
C PHE A 363 -10.41 -7.21 2.51
N LEU A 364 -10.62 -8.36 3.14
CA LEU A 364 -10.19 -9.65 2.61
C LEU A 364 -10.96 -10.04 1.35
N ALA A 365 -12.25 -9.72 1.26
CA ALA A 365 -13.04 -9.92 0.05
C ALA A 365 -12.46 -9.11 -1.13
N ARG A 366 -12.15 -7.82 -0.90
CA ARG A 366 -11.50 -6.95 -1.90
C ARG A 366 -10.11 -7.45 -2.29
N ALA A 367 -9.31 -7.88 -1.32
CA ALA A 367 -7.98 -8.44 -1.57
C ALA A 367 -8.03 -9.73 -2.42
N ARG A 368 -8.99 -10.62 -2.13
CA ARG A 368 -9.19 -11.87 -2.88
C ARG A 368 -9.72 -11.66 -4.29
N ALA A 369 -10.63 -10.70 -4.46
CA ALA A 369 -11.18 -10.36 -5.77
C ALA A 369 -10.12 -9.78 -6.72
N MET A 370 -9.01 -9.27 -6.18
CA MET A 370 -7.91 -8.75 -6.96
C MET A 370 -7.11 -9.88 -7.63
N GLN A 371 -7.20 -9.95 -8.95
CA GLN A 371 -6.36 -10.85 -9.76
C GLN A 371 -4.88 -10.46 -9.68
N PRO A 372 -3.95 -11.42 -9.76
CA PRO A 372 -2.53 -11.11 -9.91
C PRO A 372 -2.34 -10.29 -11.19
N GLY A 373 -1.85 -9.05 -11.05
CA GLY A 373 -1.49 -8.26 -12.23
C GLY A 373 -0.32 -8.93 -12.94
N ILE A 374 -0.55 -9.40 -14.17
CA ILE A 374 0.53 -9.79 -15.08
C ILE A 374 1.19 -8.49 -15.54
N LEU A 375 2.49 -8.34 -15.33
CA LEU A 375 3.23 -7.20 -15.88
C LEU A 375 3.12 -7.26 -17.40
N GLY A 376 2.59 -6.20 -18.01
CA GLY A 376 2.65 -6.05 -19.46
C GLY A 376 4.10 -6.01 -19.92
N SER A 377 4.39 -6.55 -21.11
CA SER A 377 5.72 -6.41 -21.71
C SER A 377 6.01 -4.93 -21.96
N ASP A 378 7.11 -4.42 -21.40
CA ASP A 378 7.58 -3.06 -21.71
C ASP A 378 7.76 -2.93 -23.24
N ALA A 379 7.27 -1.84 -23.82
CA ALA A 379 7.59 -1.52 -25.20
C ALA A 379 9.11 -1.27 -25.34
N PRO A 380 9.74 -1.62 -26.48
CA PRO A 380 11.15 -1.37 -26.70
C PRO A 380 11.49 0.12 -26.53
N SER A 381 12.72 0.40 -26.08
CA SER A 381 13.18 1.77 -25.83
C SER A 381 13.12 2.66 -27.08
N ALA A 382 12.75 3.93 -26.89
CA ALA A 382 12.74 4.98 -27.90
C ALA A 382 14.07 5.27 -28.59
N ALA A 383 15.18 4.83 -28.00
CA ALA A 383 16.52 5.32 -28.33
C ALA A 383 16.82 5.21 -29.83
N THR A 384 16.40 4.11 -30.46
CA THR A 384 16.60 3.89 -31.90
C THR A 384 15.77 4.83 -32.76
N GLU A 385 14.53 5.14 -32.37
CA GLU A 385 13.65 6.01 -33.15
C GLU A 385 14.00 7.49 -32.97
N LEU A 386 14.41 7.89 -31.77
CA LEU A 386 14.98 9.21 -31.52
C LEU A 386 16.25 9.45 -32.35
N ALA A 387 17.13 8.45 -32.44
CA ALA A 387 18.33 8.53 -33.28
C ALA A 387 17.97 8.68 -34.77
N ARG A 388 17.01 7.90 -35.29
CA ARG A 388 16.54 8.03 -36.68
C ARG A 388 15.91 9.39 -36.96
N ALA A 389 15.07 9.88 -36.05
CA ALA A 389 14.44 11.17 -36.19
C ALA A 389 15.47 12.31 -36.18
N GLY A 390 16.53 12.21 -35.36
CA GLY A 390 17.63 13.17 -35.34
C GLY A 390 18.36 13.28 -36.69
N VAL A 391 18.62 12.15 -37.36
CA VAL A 391 19.24 12.14 -38.69
C VAL A 391 18.34 12.84 -39.72
N VAL A 392 17.05 12.48 -39.76
CA VAL A 392 16.11 13.06 -40.73
C VAL A 392 15.88 14.55 -40.49
N THR A 393 15.84 14.98 -39.23
CA THR A 393 15.74 16.40 -38.86
C THR A 393 16.96 17.17 -39.37
N ALA A 394 18.17 16.63 -39.20
CA ALA A 394 19.40 17.25 -39.67
C ALA A 394 19.46 17.35 -41.20
N ASP A 395 18.99 16.33 -41.91
CA ASP A 395 18.94 16.33 -43.38
C ASP A 395 17.93 17.36 -43.91
N LEU A 396 16.71 17.42 -43.35
CA LEU A 396 15.70 18.43 -43.72
C LEU A 396 16.17 19.85 -43.44
N GLN A 397 16.86 20.08 -42.31
CA GLN A 397 17.47 21.38 -42.00
C GLN A 397 18.53 21.78 -43.02
N ARG A 398 19.35 20.83 -43.46
CA ARG A 398 20.38 21.07 -44.47
C ARG A 398 19.75 21.43 -45.82
N GLU A 399 18.72 20.71 -46.25
CA GLU A 399 18.00 21.01 -47.49
C GLU A 399 17.33 22.38 -47.44
N LEU A 400 16.70 22.72 -46.32
CA LEU A 400 16.09 24.04 -46.12
C LEU A 400 17.13 25.16 -46.24
N ALA A 401 18.30 25.00 -45.59
CA ALA A 401 19.37 25.98 -45.66
C ALA A 401 19.92 26.18 -47.08
N LEU A 402 19.98 25.10 -47.89
CA LEU A 402 20.39 25.18 -49.29
C LEU A 402 19.37 25.94 -50.14
N ILE A 403 18.07 25.70 -49.92
CA ILE A 403 16.99 26.42 -50.63
C ILE A 403 17.00 27.90 -50.26
N GLU A 404 17.13 28.22 -48.98
CA GLU A 404 17.21 29.60 -48.49
C GLU A 404 18.44 30.34 -49.04
N ALA A 405 19.60 29.68 -49.10
CA ALA A 405 20.81 30.24 -49.69
C ALA A 405 20.66 30.48 -51.21
N ALA A 406 20.02 29.56 -51.93
CA ALA A 406 19.75 29.74 -53.36
C ALA A 406 18.77 30.89 -53.61
N ALA A 407 17.70 31.00 -52.81
CA ALA A 407 16.74 32.11 -52.89
C ALA A 407 17.41 33.47 -52.60
N GLU A 408 18.34 33.50 -51.64
CA GLU A 408 19.15 34.67 -51.34
C GLU A 408 20.06 35.07 -52.51
N GLN A 409 20.73 34.11 -53.16
CA GLN A 409 21.56 34.38 -54.32
C GLN A 409 20.75 34.93 -55.50
N VAL A 410 19.55 34.41 -55.74
CA VAL A 410 18.63 34.93 -56.76
C VAL A 410 18.21 36.36 -56.44
N ARG A 411 17.88 36.67 -55.17
CA ARG A 411 17.55 38.04 -54.75
C ARG A 411 18.72 39.01 -55.01
N ARG A 412 19.94 38.60 -54.68
CA ARG A 412 21.15 39.40 -54.97
C ARG A 412 21.38 39.61 -56.45
N GLN A 413 21.17 38.58 -57.29
CA GLN A 413 21.28 38.73 -58.74
C GLN A 413 20.22 39.70 -59.30
N GLN A 414 18.97 39.59 -58.86
CA GLN A 414 17.89 40.50 -59.27
C GLN A 414 18.16 41.94 -58.81
N GLU A 415 18.74 42.13 -57.64
CA GLU A 415 19.13 43.46 -57.14
C GLU A 415 20.28 44.06 -57.96
N LEU A 416 21.30 43.27 -58.31
CA LEU A 416 22.38 43.68 -59.20
C LEU A 416 21.84 44.04 -60.60
N GLU A 417 20.93 43.25 -61.15
CA GLU A 417 20.28 43.55 -62.44
C GLU A 417 19.49 44.85 -62.38
N ARG A 418 18.75 45.11 -61.29
CA ARG A 418 18.05 46.38 -61.08
C ARG A 418 19.00 47.57 -60.99
N GLN A 419 20.13 47.43 -60.29
CA GLN A 419 21.16 48.47 -60.21
C GLN A 419 21.81 48.74 -61.58
N GLN A 420 22.04 47.69 -62.38
CA GLN A 420 22.54 47.83 -63.76
C GLN A 420 21.51 48.53 -64.67
N GLN A 421 20.23 48.20 -64.55
CA GLN A 421 19.17 48.88 -65.30
C GLN A 421 19.02 50.35 -64.89
N GLN A 422 19.09 50.67 -63.60
CA GLN A 422 19.06 52.05 -63.10
C GLN A 422 20.26 52.86 -63.60
N SER A 423 21.48 52.32 -63.51
CA SER A 423 22.67 53.01 -64.04
C SER A 423 22.63 53.22 -65.56
N GLN A 424 22.04 52.29 -66.33
CA GLN A 424 21.80 52.50 -67.77
C GLN A 424 20.76 53.59 -68.05
N GLN A 425 19.71 53.70 -67.22
CA GLN A 425 18.72 54.79 -67.31
C GLN A 425 19.32 56.15 -66.93
N ASP A 426 20.15 56.21 -65.90
CA ASP A 426 20.84 57.43 -65.48
C ASP A 426 21.85 57.92 -66.55
N LEU A 427 22.55 56.99 -67.22
CA LEU A 427 23.44 57.31 -68.35
C LEU A 427 22.69 57.80 -69.60
N SER A 428 21.48 57.32 -69.85
CA SER A 428 20.66 57.75 -70.99
C SER A 428 19.87 59.05 -70.71
N SER A 429 19.64 59.40 -69.44
CA SER A 429 19.00 60.67 -69.05
C SER A 429 19.98 61.87 -68.97
N ASN A 430 21.26 61.64 -68.67
CA ASN A 430 22.32 62.68 -68.66
C ASN A 430 22.96 62.96 -70.04
N GLY A 431 22.50 62.27 -71.09
CA GLY A 431 23.01 62.41 -72.46
C GLY A 431 22.21 63.36 -73.37
N ASN A 432 21.25 64.12 -72.82
CA ASN A 432 20.49 65.15 -73.53
C ASN A 432 20.91 66.56 -73.11
#